data_AF-I0QTU1-F1
#
_entry.id   AF-I0QTU1-F1
#
_cell.length_a   1.000
_cell.length_b   1.000
_cell.length_c   1.000
_cell.angle_alpha   90.00
_cell.angle_beta   90.00
_cell.angle_gamma   90.00
#
_symmetry.space_group_name_H-M   'P 1'
#
loop_
_entity.id
_entity.type
_entity.pdbx_description
1 polymer ?
#
loop_
_entity_poly.entity_id
_entity_poly.type
_entity_poly.pdbx_seq_one_letter_code
_entity_poly.pdbx_strand_id
1 'polypeptide(L)' 'MFKQDLVAHFGTATAAAKALGVSKSTVSLWKDIVPWQYALLAEKATNGALKYDPSQYEKITTAGAQP' A
#
# COMPACT_ATOMS: atom_id res chain seq x y z
N MET A 1 6.59 -1.18 -2.28
CA MET A 1 5.56 -2.12 -2.82
C MET A 1 4.79 -1.49 -3.97
N PHE A 2 4.56 -2.26 -5.04
CA PHE A 2 3.73 -1.83 -6.16
C PHE A 2 2.24 -2.08 -5.87
N LYS A 3 1.40 -1.18 -6.35
CA LYS A 3 -0.06 -1.35 -6.31
C LYS A 3 -0.49 -2.63 -7.02
N GLN A 4 0.13 -2.95 -8.16
CA GLN A 4 -0.22 -4.15 -8.90
C GLN A 4 0.07 -5.42 -8.12
N ASP A 5 1.18 -5.48 -7.40
CA ASP A 5 1.54 -6.63 -6.56
C ASP A 5 0.54 -6.84 -5.43
N LEU A 6 0.19 -5.74 -4.75
CA LEU A 6 -0.86 -5.70 -3.74
C LEU A 6 -2.21 -6.19 -4.32
N VAL A 7 -2.62 -5.64 -5.46
CA VAL A 7 -3.87 -6.02 -6.13
C VAL A 7 -3.86 -7.48 -6.58
N ALA A 8 -2.73 -7.97 -7.08
CA ALA A 8 -2.57 -9.38 -7.48
C ALA A 8 -2.70 -10.31 -6.27
N HIS A 9 -2.13 -9.93 -5.13
CA HIS A 9 -2.20 -10.72 -3.90
C HIS A 9 -3.63 -10.78 -3.32
N PHE A 10 -4.32 -9.64 -3.27
CA PHE A 10 -5.72 -9.56 -2.82
C PHE A 10 -6.73 -9.94 -3.91
N GLY A 11 -6.27 -10.21 -5.14
CA GLY A 11 -7.08 -10.46 -6.34
C GLY A 11 -7.69 -9.21 -6.97
N THR A 12 -8.16 -8.23 -6.19
CA THR A 12 -8.76 -6.99 -6.74
C THR A 12 -8.37 -5.74 -5.96
N ALA A 13 -8.41 -4.59 -6.63
CA ALA A 13 -8.17 -3.28 -5.99
C ALA A 13 -9.20 -2.94 -4.91
N THR A 14 -10.45 -3.39 -5.08
CA THR A 14 -11.49 -3.28 -4.05
C THR A 14 -11.18 -4.15 -2.85
N ALA A 15 -10.73 -5.40 -3.05
CA ALA A 15 -10.36 -6.29 -1.96
C ALA A 15 -9.15 -5.75 -1.19
N ALA A 16 -8.13 -5.25 -1.89
CA ALA A 16 -7.00 -4.58 -1.29
C ALA A 16 -7.44 -3.35 -0.46
N ALA A 17 -8.30 -2.49 -1.03
CA ALA A 17 -8.84 -1.32 -0.32
C ALA A 17 -9.56 -1.74 0.97
N LYS A 18 -10.43 -2.76 0.88
CA LYS A 18 -11.21 -3.26 2.01
C LYS A 18 -10.33 -3.90 3.09
N ALA A 19 -9.32 -4.66 2.69
CA ALA A 19 -8.36 -5.27 3.60
C ALA A 19 -7.51 -4.22 4.34
N LEU A 20 -7.21 -3.11 3.68
CA LEU A 20 -6.49 -1.96 4.22
C LEU A 20 -7.37 -1.03 5.05
N GLY A 21 -8.70 -1.22 5.02
CA GLY A 21 -9.65 -0.31 5.66
C GLY A 21 -9.72 1.06 4.99
N VAL A 22 -9.36 1.16 3.71
CA VAL A 22 -9.37 2.41 2.94
C VAL A 22 -10.46 2.42 1.88
N SER A 23 -10.82 3.62 1.43
CA SER A 23 -11.75 3.79 0.31
C SER A 23 -11.07 3.48 -1.03
N LYS A 24 -11.84 3.03 -2.02
CA LYS A 24 -11.37 2.84 -3.40
C LYS A 24 -10.71 4.11 -3.95
N SER A 25 -11.21 5.28 -3.58
CA SER A 25 -10.65 6.59 -3.94
C SER A 25 -9.17 6.72 -3.55
N THR A 26 -8.81 6.22 -2.36
CA THR A 26 -7.42 6.19 -1.88
C THR A 26 -6.54 5.30 -2.76
N VAL A 27 -7.04 4.14 -3.17
CA VAL A 27 -6.32 3.23 -4.09
C VAL A 27 -6.17 3.80 -5.49
N SER A 28 -7.11 4.64 -5.93
CA SER A 28 -7.01 5.39 -7.18
C SER A 28 -6.01 6.56 -7.11
N LEU A 29 -5.84 7.17 -5.93
CA LEU A 29 -4.83 8.20 -5.70
C LEU A 29 -3.41 7.65 -5.72
N TRP A 30 -3.24 6.36 -5.44
CA TRP A 30 -1.96 5.67 -5.63
C TRP A 30 -1.70 5.50 -7.12
N LYS A 31 -0.55 6.02 -7.59
CA LYS A 31 0.00 5.78 -8.92
C LYS A 31 0.50 4.34 -9.02
N ASP A 32 1.81 4.14 -9.10
CA ASP A 32 2.41 2.82 -9.23
C ASP A 32 2.82 2.24 -7.88
N ILE A 33 3.24 3.10 -6.96
CA ILE A 33 3.71 2.73 -5.63
C ILE A 33 2.66 3.12 -4.59
N VAL A 34 2.32 2.15 -3.74
CA VAL A 34 1.43 2.39 -2.60
C VAL A 34 2.22 3.06 -1.48
N PRO A 35 1.74 4.12 -0.82
CA PRO A 35 2.46 4.76 0.28
C PRO A 35 2.81 3.81 1.42
N TRP A 36 3.91 4.10 2.11
CA TRP A 36 4.49 3.27 3.16
C TRP A 36 3.50 2.94 4.29
N GLN A 37 2.67 3.91 4.69
CA GLN A 37 1.65 3.73 5.72
C GLN A 37 0.67 2.61 5.38
N TYR A 38 0.23 2.55 4.12
CA TYR A 38 -0.65 1.50 3.63
C TYR A 38 0.10 0.21 3.32
N ALA A 39 1.37 0.28 2.95
CA ALA A 39 2.21 -0.91 2.80
C ALA A 39 2.41 -1.66 4.12
N LEU A 40 2.60 -0.94 5.23
CA LEU A 40 2.61 -1.52 6.58
C LEU A 40 1.26 -2.15 6.96
N LEU A 41 0.15 -1.49 6.63
CA LEU A 41 -1.18 -2.05 6.84
C LEU A 41 -1.40 -3.31 5.99
N ALA A 42 -0.95 -3.31 4.73
CA ALA A 42 -1.02 -4.45 3.83
C ALA A 42 -0.21 -5.63 4.37
N GLU A 43 1.02 -5.39 4.82
CA GLU A 43 1.87 -6.41 5.42
C GLU A 43 1.18 -7.07 6.63
N LYS A 44 0.61 -6.26 7.54
CA LYS A 44 -0.16 -6.78 8.67
C LYS A 44 -1.41 -7.54 8.24
N ALA A 45 -2.16 -7.01 7.28
CA ALA A 45 -3.39 -7.64 6.76
C ALA A 45 -3.10 -8.96 6.04
N THR A 46 -1.93 -9.10 5.44
CA THR A 46 -1.49 -10.30 4.71
C THR A 46 -0.57 -11.20 5.53
N ASN A 47 -0.45 -10.95 6.83
CA ASN A 47 0.40 -11.73 7.75
C ASN A 47 1.86 -11.85 7.28
N GLY A 48 2.39 -10.80 6.63
CA GLY A 48 3.76 -10.79 6.11
C GLY A 48 3.94 -11.38 4.72
N ALA A 49 2.86 -11.69 3.99
CA ALA A 49 2.97 -12.18 2.62
C ALA A 49 3.44 -11.09 1.64
N LEU A 50 3.06 -9.82 1.87
CA LEU A 50 3.69 -8.68 1.21
C LEU A 50 4.79 -8.09 2.10
N LYS A 51 6.02 -8.09 1.59
CA LYS A 51 7.16 -7.45 2.25
C LYS A 51 7.10 -5.93 2.12
N TYR A 52 7.03 -5.25 3.25
CA TYR A 52 7.31 -3.82 3.32
C TYR A 52 8.82 -3.60 3.44
N ASP A 53 9.41 -2.97 2.43
CA ASP A 53 10.81 -2.55 2.47
C ASP A 53 10.90 -1.06 2.83
N PRO A 54 11.19 -0.69 4.10
CA PRO A 54 11.29 0.71 4.51
C PRO A 54 12.32 1.49 3.68
N SER A 55 13.40 0.86 3.26
CA SER A 55 14.44 1.50 2.44
C SER A 55 13.98 1.87 1.02
N GLN A 56 12.92 1.26 0.50
CA GLN A 56 12.27 1.75 -0.73
C GLN A 56 11.48 3.05 -0.49
N TYR A 57 11.02 3.28 0.75
CA TYR A 57 10.16 4.39 1.13
C TYR A 57 10.92 5.56 1.77
N GLU A 58 12.08 5.32 2.38
CA GLU A 58 12.95 6.34 2.97
C GLU A 58 13.37 7.43 1.97
N LYS A 59 13.46 7.11 0.66
CA LYS A 59 13.71 8.14 -0.38
C LYS A 59 12.49 8.95 -0.78
N ILE A 60 11.29 8.48 -0.45
CA ILE A 60 10.01 9.09 -0.86
C ILE A 60 9.38 9.89 0.29
N THR A 61 9.87 9.71 1.52
CA THR A 61 9.32 10.33 2.73
C THR A 61 9.47 11.86 2.81
N THR A 62 10.20 12.49 1.89
CA THR A 62 10.29 13.97 1.82
C THR A 62 9.07 14.61 1.14
N ALA A 63 8.17 13.85 0.50
CA ALA A 63 7.04 14.42 -0.26
C ALA A 63 5.64 14.09 0.29
N GLY A 64 5.53 13.45 1.46
CA GLY A 64 4.23 12.95 1.97
C GLY A 64 3.96 13.09 3.48
N ALA A 65 4.87 13.67 4.26
CA ALA A 65 4.49 14.31 5.52
C ALA A 65 3.74 15.60 5.13
N GLN A 66 2.52 15.92 5.56
CA GLN A 66 1.86 15.93 6.88
C GLN A 66 0.44 16.54 6.62
N PRO A 67 -0.43 16.81 7.61
CA PRO A 67 -0.37 16.56 9.05
C PRO A 67 -1.39 15.53 9.58
#